data_AF-A0A7G1KV58-F1
#
_entry.id   AF-A0A7G1KV58-F1
#
_cell.length_a   1.000
_cell.length_b   1.000
_cell.length_c   1.000
_cell.angle_alpha   90.00
_cell.angle_beta   90.00
_cell.angle_gamma   90.00
#
_symmetry.space_group_name_H-M   'P 1'
#
loop_
_entity.id
_entity.type
_entity.pdbx_description
1 polymer ?
#
loop_
_entity_poly.entity_id
_entity_poly.type
_entity_poly.pdbx_seq_one_letter_code
_entity_poly.pdbx_strand_id
1 'polypeptide(L)'
;MALSAGTKRTVACLLVGLGTLLIVAALLVPTYAVGQLAKTPLDIEITTIAKNKPDAPSEVLDSKSLTSGDGAAKVDQNVRLLSQRFLTVEDPSDKSEMTIQAGQTLRNIDKQGDTGLLSATIDRVTVDRKTGEPVDTDPNGSIASTVNSKGESVAEPVQHTGLQYRFPIGTEKQTYPYFDINARKTFDLNFVEETEINDLKVYHFQQQIPATDLAKVANSPTNRLALPASKWGVEGGDETVTMDRYYTNTRDIWVEPETGTIIKGSEQLHMYYGRTEKPEVTALKTTLVFDDNTVTSQVSEAKKYRDELSLYRRTLPIVFAIVGVIALIVGLVLGLRGGGDSGQPGRLVQRRRPNDPRAGADVADAPTQQINLGGNQ
;
A
#
# COMPACT_ATOMS: atom_id res chain seq x y z
N MET A 1 8.60 40.20 36.03
CA MET A 1 7.31 40.92 36.00
C MET A 1 6.27 40.05 36.69
N ALA A 2 5.65 40.53 37.78
CA ALA A 2 4.61 39.78 38.47
C ALA A 2 3.29 39.91 37.71
N LEU A 3 2.75 38.79 37.22
CA LEU A 3 1.43 38.74 36.58
C LEU A 3 0.34 39.11 37.61
N SER A 4 -0.65 39.91 37.21
CA SER A 4 -1.79 40.27 38.07
C SER A 4 -2.59 39.04 38.51
N ALA A 5 -3.30 39.11 39.64
CA ALA A 5 -4.09 37.98 40.17
C ALA A 5 -5.13 37.45 39.17
N GLY A 6 -5.76 38.33 38.38
CA GLY A 6 -6.67 37.95 37.29
C GLY A 6 -5.97 37.18 36.18
N THR A 7 -4.76 37.60 35.80
CA THR A 7 -3.95 36.94 34.75
C THR A 7 -3.49 35.54 35.17
N LYS A 8 -3.12 35.35 36.46
CA LYS A 8 -2.70 34.03 36.98
C LYS A 8 -3.83 32.99 36.92
N ARG A 9 -5.08 33.40 37.18
CA ARG A 9 -6.25 32.52 37.16
C ARG A 9 -6.63 32.09 35.74
N THR A 10 -6.53 33.01 34.78
CA THR A 10 -6.74 32.70 33.36
C THR A 10 -5.67 31.75 32.84
N VAL A 11 -4.39 31.99 33.16
CA VAL A 11 -3.28 31.11 32.77
C VAL A 11 -3.43 29.72 33.39
N ALA A 12 -3.84 29.61 34.66
CA ALA A 12 -4.11 28.33 35.30
C ALA A 12 -5.24 27.55 34.58
N CYS A 13 -6.35 28.21 34.23
CA CYS A 13 -7.45 27.56 33.50
C CYS A 13 -7.02 27.09 32.10
N LEU A 14 -6.24 27.91 31.38
CA LEU A 14 -5.71 27.54 30.07
C LEU A 14 -4.78 26.32 30.16
N LEU A 15 -3.91 26.26 31.18
CA LEU A 15 -2.99 25.14 31.38
C LEU A 15 -3.71 23.84 31.76
N VAL A 16 -4.73 23.91 32.61
CA VAL A 16 -5.56 22.73 32.94
C VAL A 16 -6.34 22.26 31.72
N GLY A 17 -6.94 23.19 30.96
CA GLY A 17 -7.67 22.87 29.72
C GLY A 17 -6.76 22.22 28.66
N LEU A 18 -5.60 22.82 28.41
CA LEU A 18 -4.60 22.27 27.49
C LEU A 18 -4.06 20.92 27.97
N GLY A 19 -3.73 20.80 29.26
CA GLY A 19 -3.23 19.56 29.84
C GLY A 19 -4.22 18.40 29.69
N THR A 20 -5.49 18.67 29.99
CA THR A 20 -6.58 17.70 29.82
C THR A 20 -6.76 17.32 28.34
N LEU A 21 -6.77 18.31 27.44
CA LEU A 21 -6.88 18.08 26.00
C LEU A 21 -5.75 17.19 25.47
N LEU A 22 -4.50 17.46 25.87
CA LEU A 22 -3.34 16.69 25.46
C LEU A 22 -3.37 15.25 26.00
N ILE A 23 -3.83 15.04 27.24
CA ILE A 23 -4.01 13.69 27.79
C ILE A 23 -5.09 12.93 27.03
N VAL A 24 -6.23 13.58 26.72
CA VAL A 24 -7.28 12.97 25.89
C VAL A 24 -6.74 12.64 24.50
N ALA A 25 -5.99 13.54 23.87
CA ALA A 25 -5.35 13.29 22.58
C ALA A 25 -4.36 12.12 22.65
N ALA A 26 -3.55 12.03 23.71
CA ALA A 26 -2.62 10.93 23.93
C ALA A 26 -3.32 9.56 24.01
N LEU A 27 -4.56 9.51 24.51
CA LEU A 27 -5.36 8.28 24.54
C LEU A 27 -6.07 8.02 23.21
N LEU A 28 -6.67 9.04 22.59
CA LEU A 28 -7.45 8.89 21.36
C LEU A 28 -6.60 8.60 20.12
N VAL A 29 -5.39 9.17 20.01
CA VAL A 29 -4.52 8.97 18.86
C VAL A 29 -4.20 7.47 18.64
N PRO A 30 -3.65 6.72 19.62
CA PRO A 30 -3.30 5.32 19.40
C PRO A 30 -4.53 4.39 19.35
N THR A 31 -5.60 4.71 20.09
CA THR A 31 -6.78 3.83 20.19
C THR A 31 -7.79 4.00 19.05
N TYR A 32 -7.85 5.18 18.44
CA TYR A 32 -8.83 5.50 17.40
C TYR A 32 -8.16 5.98 16.10
N ALA A 33 -7.32 7.02 16.18
CA ALA A 33 -6.81 7.69 14.97
C ALA A 33 -5.88 6.78 14.14
N VAL A 34 -4.96 6.06 14.79
CA VAL A 34 -4.04 5.13 14.11
C VAL A 34 -4.80 4.08 13.30
N GLY A 35 -5.90 3.53 13.82
CA GLY A 35 -6.67 2.50 13.11
C GLY A 35 -7.31 3.00 11.82
N GLN A 36 -7.52 4.31 11.70
CA GLN A 36 -8.07 5.00 10.54
C GLN A 36 -6.98 5.55 9.59
N LEU A 37 -5.80 5.86 10.12
CA LEU A 37 -4.67 6.45 9.40
C LEU A 37 -3.67 5.41 8.87
N ALA A 38 -3.52 4.27 9.55
CA ALA A 38 -2.64 3.19 9.13
C ALA A 38 -3.24 2.48 7.92
N LYS A 39 -2.97 3.04 6.75
CA LYS A 39 -3.43 2.61 5.43
C LYS A 39 -2.33 2.90 4.42
N THR A 40 -2.30 2.12 3.36
CA THR A 40 -1.40 2.33 2.24
C THR A 40 -1.66 3.68 1.57
N PRO A 41 -0.64 4.52 1.33
CA PRO A 41 -0.79 5.81 0.63
C PRO A 41 -1.33 5.65 -0.80
N LEU A 42 -1.87 6.74 -1.37
CA LEU A 42 -2.40 6.76 -2.73
C LEU A 42 -1.40 7.29 -3.77
N ASP A 43 -0.25 7.80 -3.34
CA ASP A 43 0.82 8.36 -4.16
C ASP A 43 1.97 7.35 -4.38
N ILE A 44 1.64 6.05 -4.33
CA ILE A 44 2.63 5.00 -4.48
C ILE A 44 3.02 4.87 -5.93
N GLU A 45 4.33 5.00 -6.15
CA GLU A 45 5.00 4.70 -7.40
C GLU A 45 6.22 3.83 -7.08
N ILE A 46 6.19 2.55 -7.45
CA ILE A 46 7.25 1.58 -7.11
C ILE A 46 7.74 0.92 -8.38
N THR A 47 9.05 0.98 -8.61
CA THR A 47 9.73 0.15 -9.61
C THR A 47 10.54 -0.93 -8.92
N THR A 48 10.29 -2.20 -9.26
CA THR A 48 11.12 -3.33 -8.83
C THR A 48 11.79 -3.98 -10.02
N ILE A 49 13.09 -4.29 -9.89
CA ILE A 49 13.88 -5.00 -10.90
C ILE A 49 14.31 -6.35 -10.34
N ALA A 50 14.07 -7.40 -11.12
CA ALA A 50 14.58 -8.75 -10.86
C ALA A 50 15.47 -9.22 -12.00
N LYS A 51 16.56 -9.91 -11.66
CA LYS A 51 17.51 -10.49 -12.63
C LYS A 51 17.60 -11.99 -12.43
N ASN A 52 18.02 -12.72 -13.46
CA ASN A 52 18.26 -14.15 -13.31
C ASN A 52 19.42 -14.41 -12.34
N LYS A 53 19.23 -15.38 -11.45
CA LYS A 53 20.26 -15.84 -10.50
C LYS A 53 21.43 -16.46 -11.31
N PRO A 54 22.69 -16.06 -11.08
CA PRO A 54 23.83 -16.54 -11.87
C PRO A 54 24.01 -18.06 -11.86
N ASP A 55 23.73 -18.70 -10.72
CA ASP A 55 23.96 -20.14 -10.51
C ASP A 55 22.70 -20.99 -10.76
N ALA A 56 21.71 -20.46 -11.47
CA ALA A 56 20.48 -21.17 -11.82
C ALA A 56 20.32 -21.25 -13.36
N PRO A 57 19.57 -22.25 -13.87
CA PRO A 57 19.26 -22.31 -15.30
C PRO A 57 18.62 -21.01 -15.79
N SER A 58 18.99 -20.57 -16.99
CA SER A 58 18.36 -19.45 -17.69
C SER A 58 18.20 -19.80 -19.16
N GLU A 59 17.04 -20.33 -19.50
CA GLU A 59 16.72 -20.92 -20.80
C GLU A 59 15.56 -20.14 -21.43
N VAL A 60 15.66 -19.82 -22.71
CA VAL A 60 14.60 -19.12 -23.46
C VAL A 60 14.45 -19.75 -24.84
N LEU A 61 13.22 -20.09 -25.21
CA LEU A 61 12.91 -20.55 -26.55
C LEU A 61 13.09 -19.41 -27.56
N ASP A 62 13.90 -19.64 -28.59
CA ASP A 62 13.92 -18.80 -29.78
C ASP A 62 12.64 -19.05 -30.57
N SER A 63 11.61 -18.25 -30.32
CA SER A 63 10.28 -18.43 -30.92
C SER A 63 10.31 -18.46 -32.46
N LYS A 64 11.28 -17.81 -33.11
CA LYS A 64 11.46 -17.86 -34.56
C LYS A 64 11.82 -19.26 -35.06
N SER A 65 12.50 -20.07 -34.26
CA SER A 65 12.85 -21.46 -34.62
C SER A 65 11.62 -22.36 -34.80
N LEU A 66 10.50 -22.02 -34.16
CA LEU A 66 9.23 -22.74 -34.32
C LEU A 66 8.63 -22.58 -35.72
N THR A 67 8.85 -21.43 -36.37
CA THR A 67 8.20 -21.05 -37.64
C THR A 67 9.17 -20.88 -38.80
N SER A 68 10.47 -20.97 -38.57
CA SER A 68 11.50 -20.68 -39.57
C SER A 68 12.63 -21.71 -39.56
N GLY A 69 13.28 -21.87 -40.71
CA GLY A 69 14.32 -22.89 -40.94
C GLY A 69 13.75 -24.32 -40.99
N ASP A 70 14.62 -25.31 -41.14
CA ASP A 70 14.23 -26.74 -41.19
C ASP A 70 14.54 -27.50 -39.88
N GLY A 71 15.25 -26.87 -38.95
CA GLY A 71 15.62 -27.46 -37.67
C GLY A 71 14.48 -27.48 -36.64
N ALA A 72 14.69 -28.27 -35.58
CA ALA A 72 13.83 -28.30 -34.40
C ALA A 72 13.88 -26.99 -33.59
N ALA A 73 12.93 -26.85 -32.66
CA ALA A 73 12.85 -25.77 -31.69
C ALA A 73 14.20 -25.57 -30.98
N LYS A 74 14.70 -24.34 -30.98
CA LYS A 74 15.98 -23.97 -30.37
C LYS A 74 15.75 -23.25 -29.05
N VAL A 75 16.36 -23.76 -27.99
CA VAL A 75 16.35 -23.15 -26.66
C VAL A 75 17.72 -22.56 -26.38
N ASP A 76 17.79 -21.23 -26.31
CA ASP A 76 19.00 -20.51 -25.95
C ASP A 76 19.29 -20.69 -24.44
N GLN A 77 20.55 -20.92 -24.11
CA GLN A 77 21.03 -21.18 -22.74
C GLN A 77 21.79 -19.98 -22.19
N ASN A 78 21.84 -19.85 -20.87
CA ASN A 78 22.54 -18.77 -20.14
C ASN A 78 22.10 -17.35 -20.59
N VAL A 79 20.82 -17.21 -20.95
CA VAL A 79 20.27 -15.93 -21.42
C VAL A 79 20.19 -14.95 -20.25
N ARG A 80 20.67 -13.72 -20.45
CA ARG A 80 20.51 -12.68 -19.42
C ARG A 80 19.10 -12.13 -19.46
N LEU A 81 18.42 -12.21 -18.32
CA LEU A 81 17.04 -11.80 -18.18
C LEU A 81 16.91 -10.66 -17.18
N LEU A 82 16.02 -9.73 -17.51
CA LEU A 82 15.61 -8.65 -16.64
C LEU A 82 14.08 -8.60 -16.61
N SER A 83 13.51 -8.73 -15.42
CA SER A 83 12.12 -8.41 -15.17
C SER A 83 12.01 -7.06 -14.50
N GLN A 84 11.17 -6.20 -15.05
CA GLN A 84 10.85 -4.91 -14.47
C GLN A 84 9.36 -4.86 -14.21
N ARG A 85 8.99 -4.44 -13.01
CA ARG A 85 7.60 -4.22 -12.62
C ARG A 85 7.45 -2.81 -12.07
N PHE A 86 6.43 -2.10 -12.54
CA PHE A 86 6.07 -0.74 -12.18
C PHE A 86 4.67 -0.72 -11.62
N LEU A 87 4.52 -0.29 -10.36
CA LEU A 87 3.23 -0.18 -9.67
C LEU A 87 2.86 1.29 -9.54
N THR A 88 1.64 1.62 -9.94
CA THR A 88 0.99 2.91 -9.70
C THR A 88 -0.38 2.72 -9.05
N VAL A 89 -0.87 3.78 -8.44
CA VAL A 89 -2.26 3.87 -7.97
C VAL A 89 -3.07 4.65 -9.00
N GLU A 90 -4.23 4.12 -9.37
CA GLU A 90 -5.12 4.65 -10.41
C GLU A 90 -6.55 4.82 -9.85
N ASP A 91 -7.39 5.58 -10.55
CA ASP A 91 -8.83 5.70 -10.23
C ASP A 91 -9.62 4.48 -10.73
N PRO A 92 -10.46 3.75 -9.96
CA PRO A 92 -10.87 3.81 -8.56
C PRO A 92 -9.91 4.04 -7.39
N SER A 93 -9.86 5.20 -6.71
CA SER A 93 -9.16 5.25 -5.42
C SER A 93 -9.77 6.24 -4.43
N ASP A 94 -9.92 5.83 -3.17
CA ASP A 94 -10.50 6.66 -2.11
C ASP A 94 -9.87 6.42 -0.72
N LYS A 95 -10.58 6.81 0.34
CA LYS A 95 -10.12 6.69 1.75
C LYS A 95 -9.97 5.24 2.25
N SER A 96 -10.57 4.28 1.57
CA SER A 96 -10.70 2.86 1.98
C SER A 96 -10.12 1.93 0.93
N GLU A 97 -10.34 2.22 -0.34
CA GLU A 97 -9.99 1.35 -1.45
C GLU A 97 -8.99 2.05 -2.39
N MET A 98 -8.16 1.28 -3.07
CA MET A 98 -7.26 1.80 -4.09
C MET A 98 -7.12 0.81 -5.23
N THR A 99 -7.03 1.33 -6.46
CA THR A 99 -6.74 0.50 -7.62
C THR A 99 -5.25 0.52 -7.92
N ILE A 100 -4.61 -0.63 -7.81
CA ILE A 100 -3.21 -0.81 -8.19
C ILE A 100 -3.19 -1.18 -9.67
N GLN A 101 -2.31 -0.53 -10.44
CA GLN A 101 -1.93 -0.96 -11.77
C GLN A 101 -0.46 -1.39 -11.75
N ALA A 102 -0.20 -2.63 -12.14
CA ALA A 102 1.14 -3.20 -12.23
C ALA A 102 1.48 -3.52 -13.68
N GLY A 103 2.34 -2.71 -14.28
CA GLY A 103 2.97 -3.02 -15.55
C GLY A 103 4.21 -3.88 -15.32
N GLN A 104 4.25 -5.08 -15.90
CA GLN A 104 5.39 -5.99 -15.80
C GLN A 104 5.93 -6.33 -17.19
N THR A 105 7.25 -6.32 -17.33
CA THR A 105 7.95 -6.83 -18.51
C THR A 105 8.99 -7.86 -18.11
N LEU A 106 9.22 -8.84 -18.97
CA LEU A 106 10.38 -9.73 -18.93
C LEU A 106 11.13 -9.59 -20.25
N ARG A 107 12.43 -9.33 -20.17
CA ARG A 107 13.27 -9.09 -21.34
C ARG A 107 14.51 -9.97 -21.34
N ASN A 108 14.85 -10.51 -22.50
CA ASN A 108 16.19 -10.94 -22.87
C ASN A 108 17.02 -9.70 -23.21
N ILE A 109 18.00 -9.38 -22.35
CA ILE A 109 18.85 -8.19 -22.50
C ILE A 109 20.10 -8.42 -23.35
N ASP A 110 20.26 -9.62 -23.92
CA ASP A 110 21.26 -9.91 -24.96
C ASP A 110 20.79 -9.45 -26.36
N LYS A 111 19.50 -9.13 -26.50
CA LYS A 111 18.87 -8.65 -27.74
C LYS A 111 18.58 -7.14 -27.65
N GLN A 112 18.62 -6.46 -28.80
CA GLN A 112 18.39 -5.02 -28.88
C GLN A 112 16.92 -4.66 -29.15
N GLY A 113 16.49 -3.52 -28.61
CA GLY A 113 15.14 -2.99 -28.82
C GLY A 113 14.05 -3.99 -28.44
N ASP A 114 12.97 -4.01 -29.22
CA ASP A 114 11.78 -4.83 -28.93
C ASP A 114 12.01 -6.32 -29.15
N THR A 115 13.08 -6.71 -29.85
CA THR A 115 13.40 -8.13 -30.08
C THR A 115 13.80 -8.88 -28.81
N GLY A 116 14.12 -8.15 -27.74
CA GLY A 116 14.38 -8.71 -26.42
C GLY A 116 13.13 -8.87 -25.54
N LEU A 117 11.97 -8.32 -25.91
CA LEU A 117 10.76 -8.45 -25.09
C LEU A 117 10.22 -9.88 -25.16
N LEU A 118 10.14 -10.56 -24.02
CA LEU A 118 9.63 -11.93 -23.91
C LEU A 118 8.18 -11.96 -23.45
N SER A 119 7.82 -11.09 -22.51
CA SER A 119 6.44 -10.88 -22.08
C SER A 119 6.24 -9.45 -21.59
N ALA A 120 5.01 -8.98 -21.74
CA ALA A 120 4.51 -7.77 -21.13
C ALA A 120 3.10 -8.05 -20.59
N THR A 121 2.80 -7.56 -19.40
CA THR A 121 1.50 -7.72 -18.78
C THR A 121 1.16 -6.45 -18.02
N ILE A 122 -0.09 -6.02 -18.11
CA ILE A 122 -0.66 -5.00 -17.24
C ILE A 122 -1.70 -5.71 -16.40
N ASP A 123 -1.50 -5.72 -15.10
CA ASP A 123 -2.51 -6.19 -14.17
C ASP A 123 -3.10 -4.99 -13.42
N ARG A 124 -4.39 -5.04 -13.15
CA ARG A 124 -5.13 -4.00 -12.46
C ARG A 124 -6.06 -4.65 -11.46
N VAL A 125 -5.98 -4.21 -10.20
CA VAL A 125 -6.79 -4.76 -9.12
C VAL A 125 -7.14 -3.68 -8.10
N THR A 126 -8.42 -3.60 -7.73
CA THR A 126 -8.87 -2.75 -6.63
C THR A 126 -8.78 -3.51 -5.32
N VAL A 127 -8.11 -2.94 -4.33
CA VAL A 127 -7.83 -3.56 -3.02
C VAL A 127 -8.20 -2.64 -1.87
N ASP A 128 -8.47 -3.21 -0.71
CA ASP A 128 -8.60 -2.46 0.53
C ASP A 128 -7.22 -1.91 0.96
N ARG A 129 -7.16 -0.62 1.31
CA ARG A 129 -5.93 0.10 1.68
C ARG A 129 -5.38 -0.27 3.06
N LYS A 130 -6.11 -1.03 3.87
CA LYS A 130 -5.68 -1.52 5.20
C LYS A 130 -5.27 -2.99 5.15
N THR A 131 -6.09 -3.87 4.59
CA THR A 131 -5.82 -5.32 4.51
C THR A 131 -4.96 -5.70 3.31
N GLY A 132 -5.25 -5.15 2.12
CA GLY A 132 -4.52 -5.43 0.88
C GLY A 132 -5.16 -6.55 0.08
N GLU A 133 -6.25 -7.08 0.62
CA GLU A 133 -7.13 -8.00 -0.08
C GLU A 133 -7.87 -7.27 -1.20
N PRO A 134 -8.09 -7.94 -2.34
CA PRO A 134 -9.01 -7.45 -3.37
C PRO A 134 -10.40 -7.18 -2.81
N VAL A 135 -11.08 -6.17 -3.35
CA VAL A 135 -12.46 -5.88 -2.99
C VAL A 135 -13.43 -6.94 -3.55
N ASP A 136 -14.61 -7.05 -2.96
CA ASP A 136 -15.61 -8.08 -3.31
C ASP A 136 -16.42 -7.76 -4.60
N THR A 137 -16.17 -6.61 -5.24
CA THR A 137 -16.83 -6.30 -6.53
C THR A 137 -16.40 -7.30 -7.60
N ASP A 138 -17.32 -7.66 -8.51
CA ASP A 138 -17.05 -8.61 -9.60
C ASP A 138 -17.27 -7.92 -10.96
N PRO A 139 -16.24 -7.75 -11.79
CA PRO A 139 -14.83 -8.05 -11.52
C PRO A 139 -14.16 -6.93 -10.71
N ASN A 140 -13.27 -7.28 -9.78
CA ASN A 140 -12.44 -6.32 -9.03
C ASN A 140 -11.16 -5.90 -9.76
N GLY A 141 -10.94 -6.41 -10.98
CA GLY A 141 -9.71 -6.17 -11.73
C GLY A 141 -9.73 -6.64 -13.18
N SER A 142 -8.59 -6.52 -13.83
CA SER A 142 -8.37 -7.00 -15.19
C SER A 142 -6.89 -7.28 -15.46
N ILE A 143 -6.64 -8.20 -16.38
CA ILE A 143 -5.30 -8.55 -16.84
C ILE A 143 -5.23 -8.35 -18.34
N ALA A 144 -4.27 -7.57 -18.80
CA ALA A 144 -3.92 -7.42 -20.21
C ALA A 144 -2.57 -8.07 -20.48
N SER A 145 -2.57 -9.17 -21.25
CA SER A 145 -1.36 -9.92 -21.61
C SER A 145 -1.17 -10.08 -23.12
N THR A 146 -2.11 -9.55 -23.90
CA THR A 146 -2.11 -9.57 -25.37
C THR A 146 -2.45 -8.18 -25.91
N VAL A 147 -2.19 -7.98 -27.20
CA VAL A 147 -2.56 -6.77 -27.93
C VAL A 147 -3.48 -7.13 -29.09
N ASN A 148 -4.36 -6.19 -29.47
CA ASN A 148 -5.19 -6.33 -30.65
C ASN A 148 -4.39 -6.04 -31.94
N SER A 149 -5.05 -6.10 -33.10
CA SER A 149 -4.42 -5.84 -34.40
C SER A 149 -3.90 -4.41 -34.59
N LYS A 150 -4.27 -3.47 -33.69
CA LYS A 150 -3.78 -2.08 -33.66
C LYS A 150 -2.63 -1.88 -32.67
N GLY A 151 -2.22 -2.94 -31.95
CA GLY A 151 -1.19 -2.87 -30.92
C GLY A 151 -1.69 -2.34 -29.57
N GLU A 152 -3.00 -2.21 -29.38
CA GLU A 152 -3.59 -1.77 -28.11
C GLU A 152 -3.74 -2.97 -27.16
N SER A 153 -3.39 -2.79 -25.87
CA SER A 153 -3.55 -3.81 -24.84
C SER A 153 -5.01 -4.26 -24.71
N VAL A 154 -5.24 -5.57 -24.69
CA VAL A 154 -6.58 -6.15 -24.49
C VAL A 154 -6.72 -6.56 -23.03
N ALA A 155 -7.46 -5.76 -22.26
CA ALA A 155 -7.75 -6.06 -20.86
C ALA A 155 -8.90 -7.07 -20.75
N GLU A 156 -8.62 -8.21 -20.12
CA GLU A 156 -9.61 -9.23 -19.79
C GLU A 156 -10.05 -9.03 -18.34
N PRO A 157 -11.36 -8.93 -18.05
CA PRO A 157 -11.80 -8.83 -16.67
C PRO A 157 -11.46 -10.09 -15.87
N VAL A 158 -10.91 -9.92 -14.68
CA VAL A 158 -10.44 -11.01 -13.82
C VAL A 158 -10.80 -10.70 -12.38
N GLN A 159 -11.47 -11.66 -11.73
CA GLN A 159 -11.68 -11.61 -10.29
C GLN A 159 -10.41 -12.08 -9.58
N HIS A 160 -9.74 -11.14 -8.93
CA HIS A 160 -8.61 -11.42 -8.06
C HIS A 160 -9.10 -11.91 -6.71
N THR A 161 -8.42 -12.91 -6.16
CA THR A 161 -8.66 -13.43 -4.81
C THR A 161 -7.32 -13.60 -4.09
N GLY A 162 -7.23 -13.13 -2.85
CA GLY A 162 -5.97 -13.13 -2.09
C GLY A 162 -5.01 -11.99 -2.43
N LEU A 163 -3.95 -11.89 -1.64
CA LEU A 163 -2.92 -10.84 -1.71
C LEU A 163 -2.07 -10.94 -2.97
N GLN A 164 -1.40 -9.84 -3.35
CA GLN A 164 -0.50 -9.84 -4.51
C GLN A 164 0.59 -8.75 -4.50
N TYR A 165 0.25 -7.51 -4.16
CA TYR A 165 1.20 -6.39 -4.29
C TYR A 165 1.71 -5.88 -2.94
N ARG A 166 1.02 -6.24 -1.87
CA ARG A 166 1.36 -5.88 -0.50
C ARG A 166 0.74 -6.87 0.47
N PHE A 167 1.16 -6.79 1.72
CA PHE A 167 0.56 -7.51 2.84
C PHE A 167 -0.20 -6.55 3.77
N PRO A 168 -1.06 -7.07 4.64
CA PRO A 168 -1.67 -6.28 5.71
C PRO A 168 -0.63 -5.60 6.58
N ILE A 169 -0.94 -4.37 7.03
CA ILE A 169 -0.18 -3.71 8.10
C ILE A 169 -0.26 -4.57 9.35
N GLY A 170 0.88 -4.91 9.95
CA GLY A 170 0.93 -5.91 11.02
C GLY A 170 0.80 -7.33 10.47
N THR A 171 1.55 -7.66 9.41
CA THR A 171 1.59 -8.99 8.82
C THR A 171 1.97 -10.03 9.88
N GLU A 172 1.14 -11.06 10.01
CA GLU A 172 1.32 -12.16 10.96
C GLU A 172 2.01 -13.38 10.31
N LYS A 173 2.56 -14.27 11.14
CA LYS A 173 3.22 -15.53 10.73
C LYS A 173 2.18 -16.62 10.45
N GLN A 174 1.43 -16.46 9.36
CA GLN A 174 0.38 -17.40 8.96
C GLN A 174 0.41 -17.66 7.45
N THR A 175 -0.42 -18.58 6.99
CA THR A 175 -0.66 -18.78 5.55
C THR A 175 -1.58 -17.69 5.02
N TYR A 176 -1.23 -17.10 3.88
CA TYR A 176 -2.07 -16.15 3.17
C TYR A 176 -2.53 -16.71 1.82
N PRO A 177 -3.78 -16.45 1.39
CA PRO A 177 -4.15 -16.61 -0.01
C PRO A 177 -3.35 -15.60 -0.84
N TYR A 178 -2.68 -16.05 -1.90
CA TYR A 178 -1.89 -15.16 -2.76
C TYR A 178 -2.17 -15.44 -4.24
N PHE A 179 -2.52 -14.40 -4.99
CA PHE A 179 -2.92 -14.51 -6.38
C PHE A 179 -1.71 -14.66 -7.31
N ASP A 180 -1.81 -15.58 -8.27
CA ASP A 180 -0.84 -15.72 -9.37
C ASP A 180 -1.43 -15.25 -10.69
N ILE A 181 -0.74 -14.29 -11.33
CA ILE A 181 -1.18 -13.65 -12.58
C ILE A 181 -1.15 -14.58 -13.79
N ASN A 182 -0.24 -15.56 -13.82
CA ASN A 182 -0.07 -16.43 -14.98
C ASN A 182 -1.10 -17.55 -14.95
N ALA A 183 -1.32 -18.14 -13.77
CA ALA A 183 -2.36 -19.13 -13.54
C ALA A 183 -3.76 -18.51 -13.39
N ARG A 184 -3.84 -17.17 -13.21
CA ARG A 184 -5.05 -16.40 -12.87
C ARG A 184 -5.85 -17.05 -11.74
N LYS A 185 -5.11 -17.47 -10.71
CA LYS A 185 -5.65 -18.27 -9.60
C LYS A 185 -4.84 -18.05 -8.33
N THR A 186 -5.52 -18.20 -7.19
CA THR A 186 -4.92 -18.12 -5.86
C THR A 186 -4.38 -19.46 -5.40
N PHE A 187 -3.22 -19.42 -4.76
CA PHE A 187 -2.62 -20.56 -4.06
C PHE A 187 -2.13 -20.10 -2.68
N ASP A 188 -1.94 -21.06 -1.78
CA ASP A 188 -1.45 -20.79 -0.43
C ASP A 188 0.00 -20.30 -0.45
N LEU A 189 0.23 -19.18 0.22
CA LEU A 189 1.53 -18.61 0.50
C LEU A 189 1.85 -18.86 1.98
N ASN A 190 2.70 -19.84 2.26
CA ASN A 190 2.96 -20.35 3.61
C ASN A 190 4.13 -19.64 4.26
N PHE A 191 4.02 -19.33 5.56
CA PHE A 191 5.15 -18.82 6.34
C PHE A 191 6.24 -19.89 6.45
N VAL A 192 7.49 -19.48 6.17
CA VAL A 192 8.67 -20.33 6.24
C VAL A 192 9.49 -19.99 7.49
N GLU A 193 9.93 -18.74 7.59
CA GLU A 193 10.81 -18.30 8.69
C GLU A 193 10.75 -16.78 8.94
N GLU A 194 11.26 -16.39 10.11
CA GLU A 194 11.60 -15.00 10.43
C GLU A 194 13.11 -14.85 10.27
N THR A 195 13.54 -13.82 9.53
CA THR A 195 14.96 -13.55 9.25
C THR A 195 15.19 -12.03 9.16
N GLU A 196 16.40 -11.62 8.78
CA GLU A 196 16.77 -10.21 8.63
C GLU A 196 17.38 -9.93 7.25
N ILE A 197 17.03 -8.78 6.67
CA ILE A 197 17.65 -8.23 5.46
C ILE A 197 18.04 -6.78 5.76
N ASN A 198 19.33 -6.46 5.70
CA ASN A 198 19.85 -5.11 6.00
C ASN A 198 19.37 -4.57 7.38
N ASP A 199 19.50 -5.43 8.40
CA ASP A 199 19.05 -5.21 9.79
C ASP A 199 17.54 -4.93 9.93
N LEU A 200 16.76 -5.28 8.91
CA LEU A 200 15.30 -5.19 8.93
C LEU A 200 14.72 -6.58 9.12
N LYS A 201 13.96 -6.77 10.19
CA LYS A 201 13.20 -8.00 10.44
C LYS A 201 12.20 -8.23 9.31
N VAL A 202 12.22 -9.42 8.72
CA VAL A 202 11.31 -9.81 7.64
C VAL A 202 10.75 -11.21 7.87
N TYR A 203 9.54 -11.45 7.36
CA TYR A 203 8.92 -12.76 7.29
C TYR A 203 9.06 -13.30 5.88
N HIS A 204 9.63 -14.49 5.77
CA HIS A 204 9.76 -15.22 4.53
C HIS A 204 8.55 -16.13 4.35
N PHE A 205 7.90 -16.00 3.20
CA PHE A 205 6.83 -16.88 2.77
C PHE A 205 7.17 -17.55 1.45
N GLN A 206 6.62 -18.75 1.23
CA GLN A 206 6.78 -19.51 0.00
C GLN A 206 5.44 -20.02 -0.54
N GLN A 207 5.26 -19.89 -1.84
CA GLN A 207 4.11 -20.36 -2.60
C GLN A 207 4.60 -21.32 -3.69
N GLN A 208 3.89 -22.44 -3.85
CA GLN A 208 4.14 -23.40 -4.91
C GLN A 208 2.96 -23.41 -5.87
N ILE A 209 3.21 -23.07 -7.13
CA ILE A 209 2.25 -23.14 -8.21
C ILE A 209 2.51 -24.45 -8.97
N PRO A 210 1.57 -25.41 -8.99
CA PRO A 210 1.70 -26.66 -9.72
C PRO A 210 1.58 -26.43 -11.23
N ALA A 211 1.85 -27.49 -12.02
CA ALA A 211 1.74 -27.43 -13.47
C ALA A 211 0.34 -26.96 -13.88
N THR A 212 0.29 -25.82 -14.55
CA THR A 212 -0.95 -25.16 -14.98
C THR A 212 -0.95 -25.04 -16.49
N ASP A 213 -1.94 -25.65 -17.13
CA ASP A 213 -2.17 -25.56 -18.58
C ASP A 213 -2.72 -24.16 -18.94
N LEU A 214 -1.88 -23.32 -19.53
CA LEU A 214 -2.23 -21.94 -19.85
C LEU A 214 -3.27 -21.84 -20.98
N ALA A 215 -3.42 -22.87 -21.81
CA ALA A 215 -4.45 -22.88 -22.86
C ALA A 215 -5.87 -22.93 -22.27
N LYS A 216 -6.02 -23.38 -21.03
CA LYS A 216 -7.28 -23.37 -20.26
C LYS A 216 -7.48 -22.10 -19.44
N VAL A 217 -6.44 -21.29 -19.26
CA VAL A 217 -6.47 -20.09 -18.40
C VAL A 217 -6.83 -18.84 -19.19
N ALA A 218 -6.17 -18.62 -20.32
CA ALA A 218 -6.35 -17.43 -21.14
C ALA A 218 -6.20 -17.76 -22.62
N ASN A 219 -7.00 -17.09 -23.46
CA ASN A 219 -6.95 -17.26 -24.90
C ASN A 219 -5.78 -16.48 -25.51
N SER A 220 -4.57 -17.04 -25.39
CA SER A 220 -3.38 -16.55 -26.07
C SER A 220 -3.02 -17.46 -27.25
N PRO A 221 -2.71 -16.92 -28.45
CA PRO A 221 -2.25 -17.71 -29.59
C PRO A 221 -0.99 -18.54 -29.31
N THR A 222 -0.22 -18.18 -28.28
CA THR A 222 1.02 -18.88 -27.90
C THR A 222 0.80 -19.96 -26.84
N ASN A 223 -0.41 -20.15 -26.32
CA ASN A 223 -0.67 -21.16 -25.30
C ASN A 223 -0.94 -22.56 -25.88
N ARG A 224 -1.29 -22.66 -27.17
CA ARG A 224 -1.53 -23.93 -27.86
C ARG A 224 -1.03 -23.83 -29.29
N LEU A 225 -0.10 -24.69 -29.67
CA LEU A 225 0.52 -24.67 -31.00
C LEU A 225 0.47 -26.07 -31.62
N ALA A 226 0.19 -26.12 -32.92
CA ALA A 226 0.22 -27.33 -33.73
C ALA A 226 1.34 -27.20 -34.77
N LEU A 227 2.39 -28.01 -34.62
CA LEU A 227 3.58 -28.02 -35.49
C LEU A 227 3.99 -29.47 -35.79
N PRO A 228 4.75 -29.72 -36.86
CA PRO A 228 5.35 -31.03 -37.09
C PRO A 228 6.15 -31.53 -35.88
N ALA A 229 6.15 -32.84 -35.60
CA ALA A 229 6.92 -33.45 -34.52
C ALA A 229 8.43 -33.11 -34.63
N SER A 230 8.96 -33.10 -35.85
CA SER A 230 10.32 -32.67 -36.18
C SER A 230 10.62 -31.23 -35.72
N LYS A 231 9.63 -30.34 -35.77
CA LYS A 231 9.74 -28.96 -35.27
C LYS A 231 9.77 -28.87 -33.76
N TRP A 232 9.04 -29.74 -33.07
CA TRP A 232 9.17 -29.85 -31.61
C TRP A 232 10.46 -30.54 -31.18
N GLY A 233 11.16 -31.23 -32.09
CA GLY A 233 12.30 -32.07 -31.74
C GLY A 233 11.88 -33.39 -31.08
N VAL A 234 10.67 -33.87 -31.37
CA VAL A 234 10.12 -35.13 -30.85
C VAL A 234 9.94 -36.15 -31.97
N GLU A 235 9.81 -37.42 -31.60
CA GLU A 235 9.57 -38.51 -32.55
C GLU A 235 8.21 -38.34 -33.27
N GLY A 236 8.18 -38.60 -34.58
CA GLY A 236 6.97 -38.46 -35.42
C GLY A 236 7.20 -37.80 -36.79
N GLY A 237 8.39 -37.27 -37.06
CA GLY A 237 8.72 -36.66 -38.36
C GLY A 237 7.80 -35.50 -38.71
N ASP A 238 7.10 -35.58 -39.84
CA ASP A 238 6.20 -34.53 -40.33
C ASP A 238 4.78 -34.60 -39.75
N GLU A 239 4.49 -35.56 -38.88
CA GLU A 239 3.20 -35.65 -38.20
C GLU A 239 2.94 -34.39 -37.37
N THR A 240 1.75 -33.80 -37.52
CA THR A 240 1.38 -32.61 -36.75
C THR A 240 1.08 -32.98 -35.31
N VAL A 241 1.87 -32.44 -34.38
CA VAL A 241 1.70 -32.59 -32.94
C VAL A 241 1.23 -31.27 -32.35
N THR A 242 0.14 -31.33 -31.60
CA THR A 242 -0.35 -30.20 -30.81
C THR A 242 0.21 -30.27 -29.40
N MET A 243 0.79 -29.17 -28.93
CA MET A 243 1.26 -29.03 -27.56
C MET A 243 0.65 -27.79 -26.90
N ASP A 244 0.35 -27.93 -25.62
CA ASP A 244 -0.09 -26.84 -24.76
C ASP A 244 1.09 -26.29 -23.98
N ARG A 245 1.03 -24.99 -23.67
CA ARG A 245 2.01 -24.30 -22.83
C ARG A 245 1.60 -24.44 -21.37
N TYR A 246 2.46 -25.05 -20.59
CA TYR A 246 2.30 -25.20 -19.15
C TYR A 246 3.18 -24.20 -18.40
N TYR A 247 2.79 -23.89 -17.17
CA TYR A 247 3.49 -23.02 -16.25
C TYR A 247 3.62 -23.66 -14.87
N THR A 248 4.79 -23.53 -14.26
CA THR A 248 5.03 -23.78 -12.83
C THR A 248 5.86 -22.65 -12.25
N ASN A 249 5.70 -22.39 -10.97
CA ASN A 249 6.52 -21.42 -10.26
C ASN A 249 6.64 -21.78 -8.78
N THR A 250 7.84 -21.58 -8.22
CA THR A 250 8.05 -21.51 -6.79
C THR A 250 8.41 -20.08 -6.46
N ARG A 251 7.56 -19.42 -5.68
CA ARG A 251 7.66 -18.01 -5.34
C ARG A 251 8.06 -17.86 -3.88
N ASP A 252 9.10 -17.10 -3.63
CA ASP A 252 9.56 -16.71 -2.29
C ASP A 252 9.41 -15.20 -2.12
N ILE A 253 8.84 -14.77 -0.99
CA ILE A 253 8.54 -13.36 -0.70
C ILE A 253 9.00 -13.04 0.73
N TRP A 254 9.75 -11.96 0.90
CA TRP A 254 10.16 -11.45 2.21
C TRP A 254 9.44 -10.15 2.50
N VAL A 255 8.75 -10.09 3.63
CA VAL A 255 7.83 -9.00 3.99
C VAL A 255 8.27 -8.37 5.31
N GLU A 256 8.35 -7.04 5.36
CA GLU A 256 8.51 -6.32 6.62
C GLU A 256 7.15 -6.30 7.35
N PRO A 257 7.06 -6.86 8.57
CA PRO A 257 5.77 -7.19 9.16
C PRO A 257 5.00 -5.98 9.70
N GLU A 258 5.65 -4.89 10.11
CA GLU A 258 4.92 -3.75 10.67
C GLU A 258 4.12 -3.00 9.59
N THR A 259 4.68 -2.87 8.39
CA THR A 259 4.11 -2.12 7.27
C THR A 259 3.43 -3.01 6.23
N GLY A 260 3.81 -4.29 6.13
CA GLY A 260 3.37 -5.19 5.07
C GLY A 260 4.08 -4.98 3.74
N THR A 261 5.21 -4.26 3.75
CA THR A 261 6.00 -3.97 2.54
C THR A 261 6.78 -5.21 2.09
N ILE A 262 6.69 -5.55 0.81
CA ILE A 262 7.51 -6.60 0.20
C ILE A 262 8.94 -6.05 0.00
N ILE A 263 9.91 -6.66 0.66
CA ILE A 263 11.32 -6.27 0.66
C ILE A 263 12.10 -6.98 -0.44
N LYS A 264 11.81 -8.27 -0.65
CA LYS A 264 12.50 -9.11 -1.62
C LYS A 264 11.52 -10.12 -2.22
N GLY A 265 11.72 -10.46 -3.48
CA GLY A 265 11.02 -11.52 -4.18
C GLY A 265 11.99 -12.42 -4.95
N SER A 266 11.66 -13.70 -5.04
CA SER A 266 12.29 -14.65 -5.96
C SER A 266 11.24 -15.54 -6.60
N GLU A 267 11.42 -15.84 -7.89
CA GLU A 267 10.52 -16.71 -8.64
C GLU A 267 11.32 -17.72 -9.47
N GLN A 268 11.00 -19.00 -9.29
CA GLN A 268 11.56 -20.10 -10.07
C GLN A 268 10.58 -20.46 -11.18
N LEU A 269 10.63 -19.70 -12.26
CA LEU A 269 9.70 -19.82 -13.38
C LEU A 269 10.11 -20.95 -14.31
N HIS A 270 9.14 -21.79 -14.67
CA HIS A 270 9.30 -22.75 -15.75
C HIS A 270 8.02 -22.79 -16.59
N MET A 271 8.15 -22.35 -17.84
CA MET A 271 7.15 -22.46 -18.89
C MET A 271 7.67 -23.40 -19.97
N TYR A 272 6.83 -24.31 -20.43
CA TYR A 272 7.23 -25.31 -21.43
C TYR A 272 6.03 -25.74 -22.27
N TYR A 273 6.27 -26.24 -23.47
CA TYR A 273 5.29 -26.94 -24.27
C TYR A 273 5.35 -28.44 -23.97
N GLY A 274 4.18 -29.07 -23.90
CA GLY A 274 4.04 -30.51 -23.74
C GLY A 274 2.69 -31.01 -24.24
N ARG A 275 2.64 -32.30 -24.62
CA ARG A 275 1.36 -32.99 -24.90
C ARG A 275 0.58 -33.30 -23.63
N THR A 276 1.28 -33.30 -22.49
CA THR A 276 0.78 -33.50 -21.13
C THR A 276 1.49 -32.51 -20.21
N GLU A 277 1.24 -32.57 -18.89
CA GLU A 277 1.98 -31.81 -17.87
C GLU A 277 3.46 -32.19 -17.75
N LYS A 278 3.98 -33.11 -18.57
CA LYS A 278 5.41 -33.41 -18.64
C LYS A 278 6.11 -32.44 -19.59
N PRO A 279 7.20 -31.76 -19.16
CA PRO A 279 7.96 -30.89 -20.04
C PRO A 279 8.56 -31.62 -21.24
N GLU A 280 8.32 -31.10 -22.46
CA GLU A 280 8.96 -31.58 -23.69
C GLU A 280 9.87 -30.50 -24.29
N VAL A 281 9.36 -29.27 -24.47
CA VAL A 281 10.15 -28.15 -25.02
C VAL A 281 10.08 -26.95 -24.07
N THR A 282 11.21 -26.59 -23.45
CA THR A 282 11.30 -25.40 -22.60
C THR A 282 10.97 -24.13 -23.39
N ALA A 283 10.02 -23.34 -22.90
CA ALA A 283 9.72 -22.01 -23.41
C ALA A 283 10.49 -20.92 -22.64
N LEU A 284 10.51 -21.04 -21.32
CA LEU A 284 11.26 -20.19 -20.39
C LEU A 284 11.61 -21.01 -19.16
N LYS A 285 12.85 -21.01 -18.70
CA LYS A 285 13.22 -21.57 -17.41
C LYS A 285 14.23 -20.67 -16.74
N THR A 286 13.86 -20.05 -15.63
CA THR A 286 14.74 -19.08 -14.95
C THR A 286 14.41 -18.95 -13.48
N THR A 287 15.40 -18.58 -12.68
CA THR A 287 15.18 -18.09 -11.31
C THR A 287 15.42 -16.59 -11.28
N LEU A 288 14.37 -15.80 -11.16
CA LEU A 288 14.48 -14.34 -11.02
C LEU A 288 14.55 -13.97 -9.54
N VAL A 289 15.40 -12.99 -9.21
CA VAL A 289 15.55 -12.46 -7.85
C VAL A 289 15.62 -10.95 -7.94
N PHE A 290 14.96 -10.24 -7.02
CA PHE A 290 15.11 -8.78 -6.90
C PHE A 290 16.59 -8.40 -6.77
N ASP A 291 17.02 -7.38 -7.49
CA ASP A 291 18.38 -6.89 -7.41
C ASP A 291 18.63 -6.04 -6.15
N ASP A 292 19.90 -5.83 -5.81
CA ASP A 292 20.28 -5.18 -4.55
C ASP A 292 19.76 -3.74 -4.44
N ASN A 293 19.67 -3.02 -5.56
CA ASN A 293 19.11 -1.68 -5.61
C ASN A 293 17.61 -1.70 -5.26
N THR A 294 16.87 -2.65 -5.83
CA THR A 294 15.46 -2.85 -5.51
C THR A 294 15.29 -3.17 -4.03
N VAL A 295 16.05 -4.14 -3.50
CA VAL A 295 15.97 -4.53 -2.08
C VAL A 295 16.28 -3.33 -1.17
N THR A 296 17.35 -2.58 -1.47
CA THR A 296 17.74 -1.39 -0.70
C THR A 296 16.67 -0.31 -0.71
N SER A 297 16.08 -0.04 -1.88
CA SER A 297 14.97 0.91 -2.03
C SER A 297 13.75 0.48 -1.20
N GLN A 298 13.35 -0.80 -1.29
CA GLN A 298 12.22 -1.32 -0.53
C GLN A 298 12.46 -1.31 0.98
N VAL A 299 13.69 -1.60 1.43
CA VAL A 299 14.09 -1.46 2.85
C VAL A 299 13.97 0.00 3.31
N SER A 300 14.40 0.96 2.48
CA SER A 300 14.31 2.39 2.80
C SER A 300 12.86 2.84 2.96
N GLU A 301 11.99 2.49 2.02
CA GLU A 301 10.56 2.82 2.09
C GLU A 301 9.89 2.15 3.30
N ALA A 302 10.18 0.87 3.56
CA ALA A 302 9.64 0.18 4.74
C ALA A 302 10.06 0.85 6.05
N LYS A 303 11.34 1.27 6.18
CA LYS A 303 11.82 2.01 7.37
C LYS A 303 11.11 3.35 7.52
N LYS A 304 10.93 4.11 6.43
CA LYS A 304 10.20 5.39 6.43
C LYS A 304 8.75 5.22 6.90
N TYR A 305 8.01 4.25 6.33
CA TYR A 305 6.64 3.97 6.74
C TYR A 305 6.54 3.48 8.18
N ARG A 306 7.49 2.64 8.63
CA ARG A 306 7.54 2.18 10.02
C ARG A 306 7.77 3.34 10.99
N ASP A 307 8.67 4.26 10.67
CA ASP A 307 8.96 5.42 11.51
C ASP A 307 7.75 6.36 11.59
N GLU A 308 7.03 6.55 10.48
CA GLU A 308 5.76 7.28 10.45
C GLU A 308 4.68 6.59 11.31
N LEU A 309 4.52 5.27 11.19
CA LEU A 309 3.61 4.50 12.03
C LEU A 309 3.99 4.62 13.52
N SER A 310 5.28 4.53 13.87
CA SER A 310 5.78 4.68 15.24
C SER A 310 5.55 6.09 15.80
N LEU A 311 5.67 7.12 14.96
CA LEU A 311 5.39 8.51 15.36
C LEU A 311 3.97 8.65 15.88
N TYR A 312 2.97 8.18 15.12
CA TYR A 312 1.57 8.28 15.51
C TYR A 312 1.16 7.26 16.58
N ARG A 313 1.69 6.03 16.54
CA ARG A 313 1.34 4.97 17.50
C ARG A 313 1.94 5.18 18.88
N ARG A 314 3.14 5.75 18.97
CA ARG A 314 3.92 5.73 20.20
C ARG A 314 4.50 7.09 20.55
N THR A 315 5.26 7.72 19.66
CA THR A 315 6.03 8.93 20.01
C THR A 315 5.13 10.13 20.34
N LEU A 316 4.19 10.46 19.45
CA LEU A 316 3.28 11.60 19.62
C LEU A 316 2.36 11.43 20.85
N PRO A 317 1.72 10.25 21.08
CA PRO A 317 0.99 9.99 22.31
C PRO A 317 1.81 10.17 23.59
N ILE A 318 3.06 9.68 23.62
CA ILE A 318 3.93 9.82 24.79
C ILE A 318 4.25 11.30 25.06
N VAL A 319 4.61 12.07 24.02
CA VAL A 319 4.87 13.51 24.17
C VAL A 319 3.62 14.24 24.65
N PHE A 320 2.45 13.96 24.08
CA PHE A 320 1.19 14.54 24.52
C PHE A 320 0.85 14.17 25.96
N ALA A 321 1.10 12.93 26.38
CA ALA A 321 0.88 12.51 27.76
C ALA A 321 1.81 13.27 28.73
N ILE A 322 3.12 13.34 28.44
CA ILE A 322 4.10 14.01 29.30
C ILE A 322 3.78 15.51 29.40
N VAL A 323 3.63 16.19 28.26
CA VAL A 323 3.34 17.64 28.24
C VAL A 323 1.98 17.91 28.86
N GLY A 324 1.00 17.04 28.60
CA GLY A 324 -0.34 17.14 29.16
C GLY A 324 -0.34 17.06 30.70
N VAL A 325 0.36 16.07 31.26
CA VAL A 325 0.51 15.91 32.71
C VAL A 325 1.25 17.09 33.34
N ILE A 326 2.35 17.55 32.73
CA ILE A 326 3.10 18.72 33.23
C ILE A 326 2.22 19.97 33.24
N ALA A 327 1.52 20.24 32.14
CA ALA A 327 0.63 21.39 32.03
C ALA A 327 -0.52 21.32 33.05
N LEU A 328 -1.09 20.13 33.26
CA LEU A 328 -2.15 19.90 34.23
C LEU A 328 -1.66 20.13 35.67
N ILE A 329 -0.50 19.59 36.05
CA ILE A 329 0.10 19.80 37.38
C ILE A 329 0.39 21.29 37.62
N VAL A 330 1.05 21.96 36.67
CA VAL A 330 1.39 23.39 36.80
C VAL A 330 0.13 24.24 36.88
N GLY A 331 -0.87 23.96 36.04
CA GLY A 331 -2.17 24.63 36.05
C GLY A 331 -2.88 24.50 37.40
N LEU A 332 -2.92 23.28 37.98
CA LEU A 332 -3.48 23.04 39.31
C LEU A 332 -2.71 23.78 40.41
N VAL A 333 -1.38 23.73 40.40
CA VAL A 333 -0.55 24.41 41.41
C VAL A 333 -0.72 25.94 41.35
N LEU A 334 -0.77 26.53 40.15
CA LEU A 334 -1.01 27.96 39.96
C LEU A 334 -2.43 28.36 40.38
N GLY A 335 -3.43 27.52 40.07
CA GLY A 335 -4.81 27.74 40.47
C GLY A 335 -5.01 27.70 41.99
N LEU A 336 -4.38 26.74 42.67
CA LEU A 336 -4.47 26.56 44.12
C LEU A 336 -3.69 27.64 44.89
N ARG A 337 -2.51 28.06 44.40
CA ARG A 337 -1.71 29.12 45.04
C ARG A 337 -2.23 30.54 44.77
N GLY A 338 -3.07 30.73 43.75
CA GLY A 338 -3.71 32.01 43.44
C GLY A 338 -5.03 32.27 44.19
N GLY A 339 -5.55 31.29 44.93
CA GLY A 339 -6.84 31.35 45.65
C GLY A 339 -6.79 31.99 47.04
N GLY A 340 -5.65 32.58 47.44
CA GLY A 340 -5.42 33.08 48.79
C GLY A 340 -5.99 34.47 49.12
N ASP A 341 -6.69 35.13 48.20
CA ASP A 341 -7.31 36.44 48.48
C ASP A 341 -8.81 36.38 48.15
N SER A 342 -9.57 35.87 49.12
CA SER A 342 -11.02 35.92 49.16
C SER A 342 -11.47 37.38 49.26
N GLY A 343 -11.65 38.02 48.10
CA GLY A 343 -12.50 39.19 47.97
C GLY A 343 -13.88 38.88 48.56
N GLN A 344 -14.37 39.80 49.38
CA GLN A 344 -15.61 39.75 50.15
C GLN A 344 -16.79 39.10 49.41
N PRO A 345 -17.59 38.24 50.07
CA PRO A 345 -18.83 37.74 49.50
C PRO A 345 -19.75 38.91 49.17
N GLY A 346 -20.30 38.90 47.96
CA GLY A 346 -21.17 39.94 47.42
C GLY A 346 -22.27 40.33 48.40
N ARG A 347 -22.30 41.62 48.73
CA ARG A 347 -23.32 42.28 49.54
C ARG A 347 -24.70 42.02 48.92
N LEU A 348 -25.54 41.28 49.63
CA LEU A 348 -26.96 41.10 49.31
C LEU A 348 -27.60 42.48 49.10
N VAL A 349 -28.14 42.71 47.90
CA VAL A 349 -28.93 43.90 47.58
C VAL A 349 -30.20 43.86 48.43
N GLN A 350 -30.23 44.70 49.47
CA GLN A 350 -31.38 44.86 50.34
C GLN A 350 -32.49 45.58 49.57
N ARG A 351 -33.61 44.90 49.35
CA ARG A 351 -34.81 45.42 48.68
C ARG A 351 -35.38 46.57 49.51
N ARG A 352 -35.23 47.82 49.03
CA ARG A 352 -35.80 49.02 49.66
C ARG A 352 -37.33 49.00 49.46
N ARG A 353 -38.10 48.93 50.55
CA ARG A 353 -39.55 49.17 50.55
C ARG A 353 -39.80 50.68 50.29
N PRO A 354 -40.76 51.08 49.45
CA PRO A 354 -41.16 52.47 49.33
C PRO A 354 -42.22 52.79 50.39
N ASN A 355 -41.89 53.71 51.31
CA ASN A 355 -42.90 54.51 51.99
C ASN A 355 -42.94 55.88 51.33
N ASP A 356 -44.15 56.23 50.94
CA ASP A 356 -44.65 57.48 50.37
C ASP A 356 -44.23 58.71 51.20
N PRO A 357 -43.94 59.84 50.53
CA PRO A 357 -44.65 61.05 50.94
C PRO A 357 -45.22 61.87 49.78
N ARG A 358 -46.41 62.40 50.08
CA ARG A 358 -47.24 63.33 49.33
C ARG A 358 -46.54 64.63 48.92
N ALA A 359 -46.92 65.06 47.70
CA ALA A 359 -47.33 66.39 47.25
C ALA A 359 -46.42 67.62 47.43
N GLY A 360 -46.14 68.29 46.31
CA GLY A 360 -46.11 69.76 46.23
C GLY A 360 -45.04 70.39 45.33
N ALA A 361 -45.52 71.19 44.35
CA ALA A 361 -44.89 72.32 43.66
C ALA A 361 -43.74 72.00 42.65
N ASP A 362 -43.93 72.23 41.34
CA ASP A 362 -43.71 73.50 40.59
C ASP A 362 -42.20 73.84 40.52
N VAL A 363 -41.52 74.24 39.43
CA VAL A 363 -41.79 74.67 38.05
C VAL A 363 -40.39 74.85 37.41
N ALA A 364 -40.25 74.66 36.08
CA ALA A 364 -39.18 75.17 35.17
C ALA A 364 -37.70 74.78 35.47
N ASP A 365 -36.77 74.67 34.52
CA ASP A 365 -36.63 75.33 33.23
C ASP A 365 -35.72 74.49 32.30
N ALA A 366 -35.90 74.67 30.99
CA ALA A 366 -35.09 74.13 29.90
C ALA A 366 -33.81 75.00 29.70
N PRO A 367 -32.97 74.90 28.63
CA PRO A 367 -33.04 74.02 27.46
C PRO A 367 -31.70 73.43 26.94
N THR A 368 -31.91 72.57 25.95
CA THR A 368 -31.07 71.98 24.90
C THR A 368 -30.04 72.87 24.17
N GLN A 369 -28.91 72.26 23.76
CA GLN A 369 -28.21 72.45 22.48
C GLN A 369 -27.88 71.06 21.92
N GLN A 370 -28.52 70.62 20.83
CA GLN A 370 -28.22 70.81 19.40
C GLN A 370 -27.44 69.63 18.77
N ILE A 371 -27.92 69.25 17.60
CA ILE A 371 -27.77 68.00 16.85
C ILE A 371 -26.87 68.24 15.63
N ASN A 372 -26.04 67.27 15.22
CA ASN A 372 -25.97 66.72 13.84
C ASN A 372 -24.85 65.67 13.74
N LEU A 373 -25.16 64.38 13.51
CA LEU A 373 -25.49 63.69 12.24
C LEU A 373 -24.29 63.56 11.27
N GLY A 374 -23.89 62.30 11.07
CA GLY A 374 -23.08 61.84 9.95
C GLY A 374 -23.26 60.33 9.80
N GLY A 375 -24.18 59.93 8.91
CA GLY A 375 -24.44 58.54 8.54
C GLY A 375 -23.66 58.12 7.29
N ASN A 376 -23.48 56.81 7.17
CA ASN A 376 -22.82 56.06 6.09
C ASN A 376 -23.25 56.45 4.66
N GLN A 377 -22.25 56.55 3.77
CA GLN A 377 -22.10 55.67 2.61
C GLN A 377 -20.64 55.24 2.50
#